data_AF-Q1WLF0-F1
#
_entry.id   AF-Q1WLF0-F1
#
_cell.length_a   1.000
_cell.length_b   1.000
_cell.length_c   1.000
_cell.angle_alpha   90.00
_cell.angle_beta   90.00
_cell.angle_gamma   90.00
#
_symmetry.space_group_name_H-M   'P 1'
#
loop_
_entity.id
_entity.type
_entity.pdbx_description
1 polymer ?
#
loop_
_entity_poly.entity_id
_entity_poly.type
_entity_poly.pdbx_seq_one_letter_code
_entity_poly.pdbx_strand_id
1 'polypeptide(L)'
;MGSAISLRTDFDGARLRLLARQAKDANQARRLLALASIYDGGSRSDAARLGSVTLQIVRDWVVRFNARGPDGLINGKAPALASHVDN
;
A
#
# COMPACT_ATOMS: atom_id res chain seq x y z
N MET A 1 -13.41 -9.94 13.98
CA MET A 1 -11.97 -10.26 14.03
C MET A 1 -11.39 -10.01 12.65
N GLY A 2 -10.70 -8.88 12.45
CA GLY A 2 -10.21 -8.50 11.12
C GLY A 2 -8.96 -9.31 10.76
N SER A 3 -9.09 -10.23 9.81
CA SER A 3 -7.97 -11.02 9.29
C SER A 3 -6.83 -10.08 8.89
N ALA A 4 -5.66 -10.25 9.50
CA ALA A 4 -4.47 -9.56 9.07
C ALA A 4 -4.19 -9.98 7.62
N ILE A 5 -4.44 -9.10 6.66
CA ILE A 5 -4.08 -9.36 5.27
C ILE A 5 -2.56 -9.41 5.22
N SER A 6 -2.03 -10.61 5.04
CA SER A 6 -0.60 -10.84 4.85
C SER A 6 -0.19 -10.32 3.47
N LEU A 7 0.89 -9.55 3.44
CA LEU A 7 1.55 -9.19 2.20
C LEU A 7 2.12 -10.45 1.53
N ARG A 8 2.10 -10.52 0.19
CA ARG A 8 2.74 -11.63 -0.54
C ARG A 8 4.22 -11.74 -0.17
N THR A 9 4.69 -12.96 0.06
CA THR A 9 6.09 -13.23 0.42
C THR A 9 7.05 -13.20 -0.77
N ASP A 10 6.55 -13.10 -2.00
CA ASP A 10 7.36 -13.00 -3.22
C ASP A 10 8.04 -11.62 -3.40
N PHE A 11 7.72 -10.65 -2.54
CA PHE A 11 8.27 -9.30 -2.56
C PHE A 11 8.94 -8.96 -1.25
N ASP A 12 9.91 -8.05 -1.34
CA ASP A 12 10.69 -7.55 -0.22
C ASP A 12 10.67 -6.01 -0.20
N GLY A 13 10.96 -5.45 0.98
CA GLY A 13 11.00 -4.01 1.19
C GLY A 13 12.05 -3.29 0.34
N ALA A 14 13.18 -3.93 0.03
CA ALA A 14 14.23 -3.32 -0.78
C ALA A 14 13.81 -3.17 -2.25
N ARG A 15 13.16 -4.19 -2.83
CA ARG A 15 12.60 -4.12 -4.18
C ARG A 15 11.51 -3.05 -4.30
N LEU A 16 10.67 -2.88 -3.27
CA LEU A 16 9.69 -1.80 -3.25
C LEU A 16 10.31 -0.41 -3.18
N ARG A 17 11.37 -0.23 -2.38
CA ARG A 17 12.14 1.03 -2.35
C ARG A 17 12.78 1.34 -3.70
N LEU A 18 13.30 0.32 -4.39
CA LEU A 18 13.88 0.46 -5.72
C LEU A 18 12.82 0.91 -6.73
N LEU A 19 11.65 0.26 -6.73
CA LEU A 19 10.52 0.66 -7.56
C LEU A 19 10.03 2.08 -7.24
N ALA A 20 10.00 2.46 -5.96
CA ALA A 20 9.62 3.81 -5.54
C ALA A 20 10.58 4.87 -6.08
N ARG A 21 11.89 4.58 -6.13
CA ARG A 21 12.91 5.46 -6.70
C ARG A 21 12.77 5.60 -8.23
N GLN A 22 12.30 4.55 -8.90
CA GLN A 22 12.07 4.55 -10.35
C GLN A 22 10.69 5.10 -10.74
N ALA A 23 9.76 5.21 -9.79
CA ALA A 23 8.41 5.68 -10.04
C ALA A 23 8.42 7.16 -10.46
N LYS A 24 7.77 7.45 -11.58
CA LYS A 24 7.59 8.83 -12.07
C LYS A 24 6.49 9.58 -11.30
N ASP A 25 5.52 8.85 -10.72
CA ASP A 25 4.44 9.42 -9.92
C ASP A 25 4.83 9.44 -8.43
N ALA A 26 4.89 10.64 -7.85
CA ALA A 26 5.26 10.84 -6.44
C ALA A 26 4.28 10.18 -5.45
N ASN A 27 3.00 10.06 -5.81
CA ASN A 27 2.02 9.34 -5.01
C ASN A 27 2.26 7.83 -5.08
N GLN A 28 2.61 7.30 -6.26
CA GLN A 28 3.00 5.89 -6.39
C GLN A 28 4.25 5.60 -5.57
N ALA A 29 5.27 6.46 -5.63
CA ALA A 29 6.48 6.32 -4.82
C ALA A 29 6.15 6.27 -3.31
N ARG A 30 5.30 7.18 -2.81
CA ARG A 30 4.84 7.18 -1.41
C ARG A 30 4.10 5.89 -1.02
N ARG A 31 3.22 5.37 -1.89
CA ARG A 31 2.52 4.10 -1.67
C ARG A 31 3.47 2.91 -1.56
N LEU A 32 4.45 2.85 -2.46
CA LEU A 32 5.46 1.80 -2.46
C LEU A 32 6.33 1.85 -1.19
N LEU A 33 6.72 3.05 -0.74
CA LEU A 33 7.46 3.23 0.51
C LEU A 33 6.65 2.84 1.74
N ALA A 34 5.36 3.16 1.77
CA ALA A 34 4.45 2.74 2.84
C ALA A 34 4.33 1.21 2.92
N LEU A 35 4.27 0.50 1.79
CA LEU A 35 4.28 -0.96 1.81
C LEU A 35 5.65 -1.52 2.20
N ALA A 36 6.75 -0.90 1.73
CA ALA A 36 8.10 -1.30 2.09
C ALA A 36 8.32 -1.28 3.60
N SER A 37 7.82 -0.25 4.30
CA SER A 37 7.93 -0.19 5.76
C SER A 37 7.23 -1.35 6.47
N ILE A 38 6.14 -1.89 5.90
CA ILE A 38 5.46 -3.07 6.47
C ILE A 38 6.31 -4.32 6.26
N TYR A 39 6.97 -4.46 5.11
CA TYR A 39 7.92 -5.57 4.87
C TYR A 39 9.14 -5.51 5.79
N ASP A 40 9.61 -4.32 6.16
CA ASP A 40 10.71 -4.16 7.12
C ASP A 40 10.28 -4.45 8.58
N GLY A 41 9.04 -4.87 8.82
CA GLY A 41 8.50 -5.13 10.16
C GLY A 41 7.82 -3.93 10.82
N GLY A 42 7.67 -2.81 10.11
CA GLY A 42 6.92 -1.64 10.58
C GLY A 42 5.41 -1.89 10.65
N SER A 43 4.71 -1.10 11.46
CA SER A 43 3.26 -1.24 11.62
C SER A 43 2.50 -0.66 10.42
N ARG A 44 1.27 -1.13 10.21
CA ARG A 44 0.33 -0.50 9.26
C ARG A 44 0.08 0.99 9.60
N SER A 45 0.25 1.37 10.87
CA SER A 45 0.18 2.77 11.32
C SER A 45 1.36 3.61 10.84
N ASP A 46 2.56 3.02 10.76
CA ASP A 46 3.75 3.70 10.21
C ASP A 46 3.60 3.90 8.71
N ALA A 47 3.11 2.87 8.02
CA ALA A 47 2.77 2.94 6.60
C ALA A 47 1.72 4.03 6.31
N ALA A 48 0.69 4.14 7.17
CA ALA A 48 -0.35 5.16 7.07
C ALA A 48 0.23 6.58 7.20
N ARG A 49 1.16 6.78 8.16
CA ARG A 49 1.89 8.05 8.32
C ARG A 49 2.73 8.39 7.09
N LEU A 50 3.49 7.43 6.56
CA LEU A 50 4.31 7.60 5.34
C LEU A 50 3.46 7.94 4.11
N GLY A 51 2.29 7.32 3.98
CA GLY A 51 1.35 7.60 2.90
C GLY A 51 0.48 8.84 3.11
N SER A 52 0.48 9.44 4.30
CA SER A 52 -0.50 10.45 4.75
C SER A 52 -1.95 10.00 4.50
N VAL A 53 -2.24 8.74 4.81
CA VAL A 53 -3.56 8.11 4.61
C VAL A 53 -4.01 7.37 5.86
N THR A 54 -5.23 6.87 5.85
CA THR A 54 -5.75 6.03 6.94
C THR A 54 -5.28 4.58 6.81
N LEU A 55 -5.37 3.83 7.92
CA LEU A 55 -5.10 2.38 7.97
C LEU A 55 -5.94 1.58 6.95
N GLN A 56 -7.18 2.03 6.68
CA GLN A 56 -8.07 1.38 5.73
C GLN A 56 -7.58 1.53 4.29
N ILE A 57 -7.02 2.69 3.95
CA ILE A 57 -6.41 2.92 2.64
C ILE A 57 -5.13 2.09 2.48
N VAL A 58 -4.31 1.98 3.54
CA VAL A 58 -3.14 1.07 3.52
C VAL A 58 -3.58 -0.37 3.28
N ARG A 59 -4.68 -0.82 3.91
CA ARG A 59 -5.24 -2.15 3.68
C ARG A 59 -5.68 -2.35 2.23
N ASP A 60 -6.36 -1.37 1.63
CA ASP A 60 -6.75 -1.41 0.21
C ASP A 60 -5.52 -1.48 -0.71
N TRP A 61 -4.44 -0.75 -0.39
CA TRP A 61 -3.17 -0.86 -1.13
C TRP A 61 -2.57 -2.27 -1.05
N VAL A 62 -2.56 -2.89 0.13
CA VAL A 62 -2.08 -4.28 0.30
C VAL A 62 -2.92 -5.24 -0.54
N VAL A 63 -4.25 -5.10 -0.55
CA VAL A 63 -5.14 -5.95 -1.37
C VAL A 63 -4.85 -5.78 -2.85
N ARG A 64 -4.75 -4.54 -3.34
CA ARG A 64 -4.47 -4.26 -4.76
C ARG A 64 -3.08 -4.72 -5.16
N PHE A 65 -2.09 -4.54 -4.28
CA PHE A 65 -0.73 -4.99 -4.48
C PHE A 65 -0.65 -6.52 -4.53
N ASN A 66 -1.34 -7.23 -3.64
CA ASN A 66 -1.37 -8.70 -3.66
C ASN A 66 -2.02 -9.24 -4.95
N ALA A 67 -3.05 -8.55 -5.47
CA ALA A 67 -3.77 -8.98 -6.67
C ALA A 67 -3.04 -8.65 -7.98
N ARG A 68 -2.43 -7.45 -8.08
CA ARG A 68 -1.90 -6.89 -9.34
C ARG A 68 -0.42 -6.50 -9.29
N GLY A 69 0.25 -6.70 -8.16
CA GLY A 69 1.64 -6.27 -7.96
C GLY A 69 1.80 -4.74 -7.89
N PRO A 70 3.00 -4.21 -8.18
CA PRO A 70 3.29 -2.78 -8.10
C PRO A 70 2.45 -1.93 -9.06
N ASP A 71 1.98 -2.50 -10.17
CA ASP A 71 1.05 -1.84 -11.10
C ASP A 71 -0.32 -1.55 -10.47
N GLY A 72 -0.72 -2.35 -9.48
CA GLY A 72 -1.93 -2.13 -8.70
C GLY A 72 -1.91 -0.85 -7.85
N LEU A 73 -0.76 -0.18 -7.74
CA LEU A 73 -0.56 1.07 -7.00
C LEU A 73 -0.42 2.30 -7.91
N ILE A 74 -0.35 2.11 -9.23
CA ILE A 74 -0.38 3.19 -10.22
C ILE A 74 -1.75 3.86 -10.15
N ASN A 75 -1.80 5.19 -10.30
CA ASN A 75 -3.04 5.95 -10.39
C ASN A 75 -3.84 5.59 -11.67
N GLY A 76 -4.47 4.42 -11.70
CA GLY A 76 -5.71 4.22 -12.43
C GLY A 76 -6.81 4.46 -11.43
N LYS A 77 -7.42 5.66 -11.45
CA LYS A 77 -8.60 6.07 -10.65
C LYS A 77 -8.96 5.03 -9.59
N ALA A 78 -8.39 5.13 -8.39
CA ALA A 78 -8.93 4.36 -7.27
C ALA A 78 -10.44 4.60 -7.29
N PRO A 79 -11.31 3.56 -7.22
CA PRO A 79 -12.72 3.82 -6.96
C PRO A 79 -12.74 4.66 -5.68
N ALA A 80 -12.97 5.96 -5.85
CA ALA A 80 -13.39 6.81 -4.78
C ALA A 80 -14.67 6.14 -4.25
N LEU A 81 -14.75 6.01 -2.92
CA LEU A 81 -15.84 5.40 -2.17
C LEU A 81 -15.66 3.90 -1.82
N ALA A 82 -14.80 3.66 -0.83
CA ALA A 82 -15.20 2.82 0.29
C ALA A 82 -15.57 3.73 1.48
N SER A 83 -16.51 4.64 1.25
CA SER A 83 -17.35 5.16 2.32
C SER A 83 -18.48 4.15 2.47
N HIS A 84 -18.21 3.06 3.18
CA HIS A 84 -19.32 2.35 3.79
C HIS A 84 -19.78 3.23 4.95
N VAL A 85 -20.81 4.03 4.68
CA VAL A 85 -21.73 4.44 5.73
C VAL A 85 -22.44 3.15 6.15
N ASP A 86 -22.23 2.74 7.39
CA ASP A 86 -23.06 1.76 8.06
C ASP A 86 -23.96 2.54 9.01
N ASN A 87 -25.26 2.51 8.70
CA ASN A 87 -26.36 3.02 9.52
C ASN A 87 -26.83 1.92 10.47
#